data_AF-A0A3N0YB25-F1
#
_entry.id   AF-A0A3N0YB25-F1
#
_cell.length_a   1.000
_cell.length_b   1.000
_cell.length_c   1.000
_cell.angle_alpha   90.00
_cell.angle_beta   90.00
_cell.angle_gamma   90.00
#
_symmetry.space_group_name_H-M   'P 1'
#
loop_
_entity.id
_entity.type
_entity.pdbx_description
1 polymer ?
#
loop_
_entity_poly.entity_id
_entity_poly.type
_entity_poly.pdbx_seq_one_letter_code
_entity_poly.pdbx_strand_id
1 'polypeptide(L)'
;MPKIYPETKVLIIKRLKTRSTADVADTFNVSQRQVQRIKKSFEETGDVFDKPRTGRPRKTTAREDCLLARKSKASPFSTATELHETWSPEVPVSTRTICRIRSRNGLHGRISAQKPPLNKRQLKNVWHLPRTPAC
;
A
#
# COMPACT_ATOMS: atom_id res chain seq x y z
N MET A 1 -22.57 -1.87 20.00
CA MET A 1 -23.32 -1.59 18.75
C MET A 1 -22.92 -2.63 17.72
N PRO A 2 -23.88 -3.26 17.02
CA PRO A 2 -23.59 -4.28 16.02
C PRO A 2 -22.82 -3.70 14.82
N LYS A 3 -21.94 -4.53 14.24
CA LYS A 3 -21.21 -4.19 13.01
C LYS A 3 -22.20 -4.25 11.85
N ILE A 4 -22.38 -3.13 11.15
CA ILE A 4 -23.29 -3.06 10.00
C ILE A 4 -22.50 -3.37 8.73
N TYR A 5 -22.93 -4.41 8.03
CA TYR A 5 -22.37 -4.81 6.74
C TYR A 5 -22.94 -3.96 5.59
N PRO A 6 -22.22 -3.79 4.48
CA PRO A 6 -22.66 -2.95 3.37
C PRO A 6 -24.04 -3.35 2.82
N GLU A 7 -24.35 -4.65 2.78
CA GLU A 7 -25.66 -5.18 2.39
C GLU A 7 -26.79 -4.62 3.27
N THR A 8 -26.59 -4.60 4.59
CA THR A 8 -27.55 -4.06 5.55
C THR A 8 -27.75 -2.56 5.35
N LYS A 9 -26.67 -1.81 5.05
CA LYS A 9 -26.77 -0.38 4.77
C LYS A 9 -27.60 -0.10 3.50
N VAL A 10 -27.51 -0.95 2.47
CA VAL A 10 -28.36 -0.84 1.25
C VAL A 10 -29.84 -1.00 1.62
N LEU A 11 -30.17 -1.99 2.46
CA LEU A 11 -31.54 -2.19 2.93
C LEU A 11 -32.06 -1.01 3.75
N ILE A 12 -31.23 -0.45 4.62
CA ILE A 12 -31.53 0.76 5.40
C ILE A 12 -31.86 1.93 4.47
N ILE A 13 -31.02 2.19 3.46
CA ILE A 13 -31.24 3.29 2.49
C ILE A 13 -32.52 3.06 1.68
N LYS A 14 -32.78 1.82 1.24
CA LYS A 14 -34.02 1.48 0.54
C LYS A 14 -35.25 1.74 1.41
N ARG A 15 -35.19 1.40 2.70
CA ARG A 15 -36.29 1.59 3.65
C ARG A 15 -36.53 3.07 3.98
N LEU A 16 -35.46 3.85 4.10
CA LEU A 16 -35.50 5.30 4.34
C LEU A 16 -36.22 6.12 3.27
N LYS A 17 -36.43 5.57 2.07
CA LYS A 17 -37.26 6.23 1.03
C LYS A 17 -38.74 6.30 1.40
N THR A 18 -39.20 5.42 2.29
CA THR A 18 -40.64 5.23 2.61
C THR A 18 -40.98 5.40 4.08
N ARG A 19 -39.99 5.31 4.97
CA ARG A 19 -40.17 5.27 6.43
C ARG A 19 -39.28 6.28 7.13
N SER A 20 -39.65 6.65 8.35
CA SER A 20 -38.90 7.61 9.16
C SER A 20 -37.58 6.99 9.66
N THR A 21 -36.64 7.85 10.08
CA THR A 21 -35.34 7.38 10.64
C THR A 21 -35.49 6.60 11.94
N ALA A 22 -36.55 6.87 12.73
CA ALA A 22 -36.84 6.16 13.97
C ALA A 22 -37.36 4.74 13.67
N ASP A 23 -38.34 4.60 12.77
CA ASP A 23 -38.87 3.28 12.39
C ASP A 23 -37.77 2.37 11.82
N VAL A 24 -36.85 2.94 11.03
CA VAL A 24 -35.72 2.22 10.46
C VAL A 24 -34.69 1.85 11.54
N ALA A 25 -34.52 2.69 12.56
CA ALA A 25 -33.63 2.37 13.68
C ALA A 25 -34.15 1.15 14.47
N ASP A 26 -35.45 1.14 14.78
CA ASP A 26 -36.10 0.08 15.54
C ASP A 26 -36.12 -1.25 14.76
N THR A 27 -36.46 -1.21 13.46
CA THR A 27 -36.51 -2.43 12.62
C THR A 27 -35.16 -3.10 12.44
N PHE A 28 -34.06 -2.33 12.38
CA PHE A 28 -32.71 -2.86 12.22
C PHE A 28 -31.93 -2.98 13.54
N ASN A 29 -32.55 -2.66 14.69
CA ASN A 29 -31.94 -2.64 16.02
C ASN A 29 -30.62 -1.84 16.06
N VAL A 30 -30.63 -0.65 15.47
CA VAL A 30 -29.49 0.27 15.38
C VAL A 30 -29.89 1.62 15.95
N SER A 31 -28.93 2.41 16.42
CA SER A 31 -29.26 3.75 16.91
C SER A 31 -29.74 4.67 15.77
N GLN A 32 -30.70 5.56 16.05
CA GLN A 32 -31.17 6.57 15.10
C GLN A 32 -30.02 7.43 14.55
N ARG A 33 -29.03 7.76 15.40
CA ARG A 33 -27.80 8.48 15.00
C ARG A 33 -27.02 7.73 13.93
N GLN A 34 -26.94 6.40 13.99
CA GLN A 34 -26.24 5.59 13.01
C GLN A 34 -26.97 5.59 11.66
N VAL A 35 -28.30 5.50 11.68
CA VAL A 35 -29.15 5.61 10.47
C VAL A 35 -28.98 6.98 9.82
N GLN A 36 -28.99 8.06 10.59
CA GLN A 36 -28.73 9.42 10.09
C GLN A 36 -27.35 9.57 9.46
N ARG A 37 -26.30 8.99 10.07
CA ARG A 37 -24.95 8.99 9.50
C ARG A 37 -24.87 8.22 8.18
N ILE A 38 -25.56 7.08 8.07
CA ILE A 38 -25.63 6.31 6.82
C ILE A 38 -26.33 7.13 5.74
N LYS A 39 -27.49 7.73 6.05
CA LYS A 39 -28.22 8.61 5.12
C LYS A 39 -27.34 9.76 4.61
N LYS A 40 -26.72 10.50 5.53
CA LYS A 40 -25.85 11.63 5.19
C LYS A 40 -24.66 11.20 4.33
N SER A 41 -23.97 10.12 4.71
CA SER A 41 -22.83 9.59 3.93
C SER A 41 -23.24 9.18 2.51
N PHE A 42 -24.44 8.61 2.36
CA PHE A 42 -24.98 8.20 1.06
C PHE A 42 -25.39 9.42 0.22
N GLU A 43 -25.97 10.45 0.81
CA GLU A 43 -26.28 11.71 0.11
C GLU A 43 -25.01 12.43 -0.37
N GLU A 44 -23.92 12.40 0.42
CA GLU A 44 -22.65 13.04 0.07
C GLU A 44 -21.82 12.26 -0.96
N THR A 45 -21.84 10.92 -0.92
CA THR A 45 -20.93 10.08 -1.71
C THR A 45 -21.65 9.31 -2.83
N GLY A 46 -22.95 9.06 -2.69
CA GLY A 46 -23.71 8.14 -3.54
C GLY A 46 -23.39 6.66 -3.29
N ASP A 47 -22.51 6.35 -2.33
CA ASP A 47 -22.02 5.00 -2.06
C ASP A 47 -22.28 4.58 -0.61
N VAL A 48 -22.41 3.28 -0.43
CA VAL A 48 -22.73 2.58 0.81
C VAL A 48 -21.49 1.96 1.46
N PHE A 49 -20.45 1.72 0.66
CA PHE A 49 -19.19 1.19 1.16
C PHE A 49 -18.45 2.20 2.02
N ASP A 50 -17.75 1.69 3.04
CA ASP A 50 -16.91 2.53 3.88
C ASP A 50 -15.70 3.00 3.08
N LYS A 51 -15.46 4.32 3.08
CA LYS A 51 -14.27 4.88 2.45
C LYS A 51 -13.01 4.35 3.13
N PRO A 52 -11.95 4.03 2.37
CA PRO A 52 -10.67 3.71 2.98
C PRO A 52 -10.19 4.89 3.82
N ARG A 53 -9.62 4.59 4.99
CA ARG A 53 -9.03 5.61 5.84
C ARG A 53 -7.76 6.14 5.17
N THR A 54 -7.59 7.47 5.15
CA THR A 54 -6.41 8.15 4.59
C THR A 54 -5.10 7.79 5.32
N GLY A 55 -5.19 7.42 6.59
CA GLY A 55 -4.03 7.08 7.41
C GLY A 55 -3.19 8.30 7.82
N ARG A 56 -2.03 8.05 8.43
CA ARG A 56 -1.13 9.12 8.88
C ARG A 56 -0.31 9.64 7.69
N PRO A 57 -0.19 10.97 7.49
CA PRO A 57 0.64 11.52 6.42
C PRO A 57 2.11 11.12 6.60
N ARG A 58 2.80 10.99 5.48
CA ARG A 58 4.23 10.66 5.46
C ARG A 58 5.07 11.88 5.85
N LYS A 59 6.24 11.62 6.42
CA LYS A 59 7.24 12.66 6.69
C LYS A 59 7.90 13.21 5.41
N THR A 60 7.93 12.41 4.34
CA THR A 60 8.60 12.76 3.09
C THR A 60 7.60 13.05 1.99
N THR A 61 7.97 13.98 1.12
CA THR A 61 7.23 14.33 -0.09
C THR A 61 7.58 13.41 -1.25
N ALA A 62 6.73 13.36 -2.28
CA ALA A 62 7.00 12.58 -3.49
C ALA A 62 8.27 13.09 -4.23
N ARG A 63 8.53 14.40 -4.18
CA ARG A 63 9.70 15.02 -4.81
C ARG A 63 11.00 14.57 -4.14
N GLU A 64 11.03 14.57 -2.81
CA GLU A 64 12.17 14.09 -2.03
C GLU A 64 12.44 12.60 -2.28
N ASP A 65 11.39 11.78 -2.27
CA ASP A 65 11.50 10.35 -2.57
C ASP A 65 12.12 10.11 -3.97
N CYS A 66 11.68 10.87 -4.98
CA CYS A 66 12.23 10.81 -6.33
C CYS A 66 13.69 11.25 -6.40
N LEU A 67 14.07 12.31 -5.68
CA LEU A 67 15.46 12.79 -5.64
C LEU A 67 16.38 11.74 -5.00
N LEU A 68 15.95 11.14 -3.90
CA LEU A 68 16.68 10.08 -3.21
C LEU A 68 16.84 8.84 -4.09
N ALA A 69 15.81 8.46 -4.84
CA ALA A 69 15.89 7.37 -5.80
C ALA A 69 16.88 7.65 -6.93
N ARG A 70 16.94 8.89 -7.45
CA ARG A 70 17.94 9.29 -8.46
C ARG A 70 19.36 9.25 -7.89
N LYS A 71 19.59 9.81 -6.69
CA LYS A 71 20.88 9.74 -6.01
C LYS A 71 21.34 8.29 -5.83
N SER A 72 20.44 7.42 -5.36
CA SER A 72 20.72 5.98 -5.19
C SER A 72 21.08 5.27 -6.50
N LYS A 73 20.48 5.68 -7.63
CA LYS A 73 20.81 5.14 -8.96
C LYS A 73 22.15 5.65 -9.50
N ALA A 74 22.51 6.90 -9.18
CA ALA A 74 23.79 7.48 -9.55
C ALA A 74 24.96 6.84 -8.79
N SER A 75 24.75 6.45 -7.53
CA SER A 75 25.74 5.73 -6.70
C SER A 75 25.19 4.37 -6.21
N PRO A 76 25.21 3.31 -7.05
CA PRO A 76 24.57 2.02 -6.73
C PRO A 76 25.08 1.32 -5.47
N PHE A 77 26.34 1.54 -5.10
CA PHE A 77 27.00 0.93 -3.95
C PHE A 77 26.81 1.71 -2.64
N SER A 78 26.17 2.89 -2.70
CA SER A 78 26.00 3.73 -1.51
C SER A 78 25.12 3.06 -0.44
N THR A 79 25.58 3.15 0.81
CA THR A 79 24.83 2.64 1.94
C THR A 79 23.69 3.60 2.32
N ALA A 80 22.70 3.10 3.06
CA ALA A 80 21.59 3.95 3.50
C ALA A 80 22.04 5.05 4.48
N THR A 81 23.15 4.82 5.20
CA THR A 81 23.76 5.80 6.12
C THR A 81 24.48 6.89 5.34
N GLU A 82 25.31 6.55 4.36
CA GLU A 82 25.93 7.53 3.46
C GLU A 82 24.88 8.37 2.73
N LEU A 83 23.81 7.72 2.24
CA LEU A 83 22.69 8.43 1.62
C LEU A 83 21.97 9.34 2.61
N HIS A 84 21.91 8.98 3.89
CA HIS A 84 21.32 9.84 4.94
C HIS A 84 22.17 11.06 5.20
N GLU A 85 23.50 10.91 5.28
CA GLU A 85 24.43 12.03 5.48
C GLU A 85 24.42 12.98 4.28
N THR A 86 24.32 12.45 3.06
CA THR A 86 24.34 13.25 1.82
C THR A 86 22.96 13.81 1.44
N TRP A 87 21.89 13.37 2.12
CA TRP A 87 20.52 13.79 1.86
C TRP A 87 19.99 14.56 3.06
N SER A 88 19.82 15.87 2.89
CA SER A 88 19.20 16.74 3.88
C SER A 88 17.75 17.04 3.48
N PRO A 89 16.76 16.30 3.99
CA PRO A 89 15.35 16.66 3.88
C PRO A 89 14.98 17.77 4.88
N GLU A 90 13.87 18.45 4.62
CA GLU A 90 13.36 19.52 5.49
C GLU A 90 12.96 19.01 6.89
N VAL A 91 12.53 17.75 6.97
CA VAL A 91 12.10 17.08 8.20
C VAL A 91 13.09 15.96 8.56
N PRO A 92 13.50 15.83 9.82
CA PRO A 92 14.39 14.74 10.23
C PRO A 92 13.74 13.37 10.00
N VAL A 93 14.41 12.58 9.19
CA VAL A 93 14.05 11.19 8.85
C VAL A 93 15.09 10.22 9.34
N SER A 94 14.66 9.02 9.67
CA SER A 94 15.56 7.93 10.04
C SER A 94 16.15 7.24 8.81
N THR A 95 17.32 6.62 8.96
CA THR A 95 17.92 5.73 7.95
C THR A 95 16.96 4.61 7.49
N ARG A 96 16.10 4.11 8.39
CA ARG A 96 15.06 3.13 8.04
C ARG A 96 14.05 3.66 7.02
N THR A 97 13.78 4.97 7.05
CA THR A 97 12.88 5.64 6.10
C THR A 97 13.49 5.65 4.70
N ILE A 98 14.80 5.91 4.58
CA ILE A 98 15.56 5.79 3.32
C ILE A 98 15.46 4.37 2.76
N CYS A 99 15.70 3.34 3.58
CA CYS A 99 15.57 1.95 3.12
C CYS A 99 14.17 1.63 2.59
N ARG A 100 13.11 2.16 3.22
CA ARG A 100 11.72 1.98 2.77
C ARG A 100 11.48 2.70 1.45
N ILE A 101 11.96 3.93 1.29
CA ILE A 101 11.84 4.69 0.03
C ILE A 101 12.57 3.96 -1.09
N ARG A 102 13.80 3.50 -0.84
CA ARG A 102 14.61 2.73 -1.80
C ARG A 102 13.87 1.46 -2.24
N SER A 103 13.34 0.71 -1.29
CA SER A 103 12.56 -0.51 -1.55
C SER A 103 11.27 -0.25 -2.34
N ARG A 104 10.53 0.82 -2.05
CA ARG A 104 9.33 1.20 -2.81
C ARG A 104 9.63 1.59 -4.26
N ASN A 105 10.83 2.11 -4.51
CA ASN A 105 11.31 2.43 -5.84
C ASN A 105 12.01 1.24 -6.54
N GLY A 106 11.86 0.02 -6.02
CA GLY A 106 12.43 -1.20 -6.61
C GLY A 106 13.94 -1.35 -6.42
N LEU A 107 14.57 -0.48 -5.63
CA LEU A 107 15.99 -0.53 -5.33
C LEU A 107 16.19 -1.38 -4.08
N HIS A 108 16.45 -2.67 -4.29
CA HIS A 108 16.68 -3.62 -3.22
C HIS A 108 18.16 -3.94 -3.09
N GLY A 109 18.66 -3.97 -1.86
CA GLY A 109 19.95 -4.60 -1.59
C GLY A 109 19.81 -6.10 -1.81
N ARG A 110 20.57 -6.65 -2.75
CA ARG A 110 20.67 -8.10 -2.98
C ARG A 110 22.12 -8.52 -2.88
N ILE A 111 22.31 -9.73 -2.39
CA ILE A 111 23.61 -10.40 -2.34
C ILE A 111 23.49 -11.60 -3.29
N SER A 112 24.52 -11.85 -4.10
CA SER A 112 24.55 -13.03 -4.96
C SER A 112 24.54 -14.29 -4.08
N ALA A 113 23.72 -15.26 -4.47
CA ALA A 113 23.75 -16.56 -3.81
C ALA A 113 25.11 -17.22 -4.06
N GLN A 114 25.80 -17.59 -2.98
CA GLN A 114 27.03 -18.37 -3.07
C GLN A 114 26.63 -19.81 -3.43
N LYS A 115 26.82 -20.19 -4.70
CA LYS A 115 26.55 -21.56 -5.17
C LYS A 115 27.79 -22.42 -4.96
N PRO A 116 27.65 -23.67 -4.49
CA PRO A 116 28.77 -24.60 -4.49
C PRO A 116 29.26 -24.82 -5.94
N PRO A 117 30.56 -25.12 -6.13
CA PRO A 117 31.11 -25.39 -7.44
C PRO A 117 30.41 -26.58 -8.09
N LEU A 118 30.11 -26.47 -9.38
CA LEU A 118 29.44 -27.52 -10.14
C LEU A 118 30.35 -28.73 -10.33
N ASN A 119 29.80 -29.95 -10.22
CA ASN A 119 30.53 -31.18 -10.54
C ASN A 119 30.63 -31.38 -12.08
N LYS A 120 31.61 -32.16 -12.54
CA LYS A 120 31.88 -32.47 -13.96
C LYS A 120 30.64 -32.95 -14.73
N ARG A 121 29.75 -33.72 -14.10
CA ARG A 121 28.47 -34.16 -14.68
C ARG A 121 27.50 -33.00 -14.89
N GLN A 122 27.39 -32.09 -13.93
CA GLN A 122 26.51 -30.92 -14.00
C GLN A 122 27.00 -29.94 -15.07
N LEU A 123 28.32 -29.77 -15.19
CA LEU A 123 28.92 -28.94 -16.23
C LEU A 123 28.54 -29.41 -17.63
N LYS A 124 28.61 -30.72 -17.94
CA LYS A 124 28.18 -31.27 -19.24
C LYS A 124 26.73 -30.89 -19.57
N ASN A 125 25.83 -31.02 -18.61
CA ASN A 125 24.40 -30.74 -18.82
C ASN A 125 24.11 -29.25 -19.05
N VAL A 126 24.92 -28.33 -18.52
CA VAL A 126 24.78 -26.88 -18.76
C VAL A 126 25.11 -26.51 -20.21
N TRP A 127 26.08 -27.19 -20.83
CA TRP A 127 26.52 -26.92 -22.20
C TRP A 127 25.67 -27.62 -23.28
N HIS A 128 24.87 -28.61 -22.91
CA HIS A 128 24.02 -29.39 -23.83
C HIS A 128 22.57 -28.91 -23.92
N LEU A 129 22.19 -27.85 -23.19
CA LEU A 129 20.88 -27.23 -23.39
C LEU A 129 20.92 -26.41 -24.70
N PRO A 130 20.04 -26.70 -25.69
CA PRO A 130 19.97 -25.87 -26.88
C PRO A 130 19.63 -24.45 -26.43
N ARG A 131 20.47 -23.47 -26.82
CA ARG A 131 20.10 -22.06 -26.72
C ARG A 131 18.91 -21.88 -27.64
N THR A 132 17.70 -21.93 -27.10
CA THR A 132 16.50 -21.54 -27.84
C THR A 132 16.73 -20.11 -28.34
N PRO A 133 16.71 -19.85 -29.66
CA PRO A 133 16.83 -18.50 -30.15
C PRO A 133 15.66 -17.69 -29.57
N ALA A 134 15.98 -16.53 -28.99
CA ALA A 134 14.96 -15.59 -28.57
C ALA A 134 14.21 -15.09 -29.82
N CYS A 135 12.88 -15.15 -29.78
CA CYS A 135 12.01 -14.47 -30.75
C CYS A 135 12.12 -12.95 -30.63
#